data_AF-A0A3B9SZV3-F1
#
_entry.id   AF-A0A3B9SZV3-F1
#
_cell.length_a   1.000
_cell.length_b   1.000
_cell.length_c   1.000
_cell.angle_alpha   90.00
_cell.angle_beta   90.00
_cell.angle_gamma   90.00
#
_symmetry.space_group_name_H-M   'P 1'
#
loop_
_entity.id
_entity.type
_entity.pdbx_description
1 polymer ?
#
loop_
_entity_poly.entity_id
_entity_poly.type
_entity_poly.pdbx_seq_one_letter_code
_entity_poly.pdbx_strand_id
1 'polypeptide(L)'
;MKKLMLGNEAFARGLYEAGCRFASSYPGTPSTEITETIAKYDEVYAEWAPNEKVAVESALGACFAGARAFAAMKHVGLNVAADPLYTAAYTGVNGGL
;
A
#
# COMPACT_ATOMS: atom_id res chain seq x y z
N MET A 1 21.80 -17.92 -8.24
CA MET A 1 21.73 -17.01 -9.41
C MET A 1 21.14 -15.68 -8.99
N LYS A 2 21.62 -14.55 -9.53
CA LYS A 2 20.98 -13.24 -9.30
C LYS A 2 19.65 -13.20 -10.06
N LYS A 3 18.61 -12.61 -9.47
CA LYS A 3 17.29 -12.44 -10.08
C LYS A 3 17.16 -11.00 -10.59
N LEU A 4 16.77 -10.83 -11.85
CA LEU A 4 16.33 -9.55 -12.37
C LEU A 4 14.87 -9.34 -11.95
N MET A 5 14.55 -8.12 -11.51
CA MET A 5 13.22 -7.77 -11.02
C MET A 5 12.75 -6.50 -11.73
N LEU A 6 11.46 -6.44 -12.03
CA LEU A 6 10.82 -5.17 -12.40
C LEU A 6 10.82 -4.22 -11.20
N GLY A 7 10.73 -2.91 -11.44
CA GLY A 7 10.66 -1.91 -10.37
C GLY A 7 9.51 -2.17 -9.39
N ASN A 8 8.34 -2.55 -9.89
CA ASN A 8 7.17 -2.88 -9.08
C ASN A 8 7.40 -4.12 -8.21
N GLU A 9 8.07 -5.15 -8.75
CA GLU A 9 8.42 -6.34 -7.99
C GLU A 9 9.44 -6.04 -6.89
N ALA A 10 10.45 -5.22 -7.21
CA ALA A 10 11.46 -4.80 -6.25
C ALA A 10 10.85 -3.96 -5.12
N PHE A 11 9.90 -3.08 -5.45
CA PHE A 11 9.17 -2.29 -4.47
C PHE A 11 8.31 -3.16 -3.55
N ALA A 12 7.52 -4.09 -4.13
CA ALA A 12 6.72 -5.04 -3.36
C ALA A 12 7.58 -5.92 -2.44
N ARG A 13 8.76 -6.35 -2.92
CA ARG A 13 9.73 -7.08 -2.10
C ARG A 13 10.25 -6.23 -0.94
N GLY A 14 10.57 -4.95 -1.19
CA GLY A 14 10.98 -4.01 -0.15
C GLY A 14 9.91 -3.81 0.93
N LEU A 15 8.64 -3.69 0.54
CA LEU A 15 7.51 -3.61 1.48
C LEU A 15 7.45 -4.84 2.39
N TYR A 16 7.54 -6.04 1.80
CA TYR A 16 7.53 -7.29 2.56
C TYR A 16 8.70 -7.36 3.55
N GLU A 17 9.93 -7.09 3.08
CA GLU A 17 11.14 -7.10 3.91
C GLU A 17 11.12 -6.03 5.01
N ALA A 18 10.46 -4.89 4.78
CA ALA A 18 10.24 -3.84 5.77
C ALA A 18 9.18 -4.21 6.84
N GLY A 19 8.56 -5.38 6.73
CA GLY A 19 7.56 -5.86 7.67
C GLY A 19 6.14 -5.36 7.40
N CYS A 20 5.82 -4.95 6.17
CA CYS A 20 4.43 -4.65 5.78
C CYS A 20 3.54 -5.88 6.02
N ARG A 21 2.33 -5.67 6.54
CA ARG A 21 1.33 -6.73 6.82
C ARG A 21 -0.03 -6.46 6.21
N PHE A 22 -0.25 -5.24 5.70
CA PHE A 22 -1.51 -4.84 5.07
C PHE A 22 -1.24 -4.01 3.83
N ALA A 23 -1.81 -4.38 2.69
CA ALA A 23 -1.73 -3.63 1.45
C ALA A 23 -3.12 -3.46 0.84
N SER A 24 -3.50 -2.23 0.52
CA SER A 24 -4.78 -1.94 -0.14
C SER A 24 -4.55 -1.04 -1.35
N SER A 25 -5.29 -1.24 -2.43
CA SER A 25 -5.11 -0.42 -3.62
C SER A 25 -6.34 -0.39 -4.51
N TYR A 26 -6.41 0.60 -5.38
CA TYR A 26 -7.37 0.63 -6.47
C TYR A 26 -6.63 0.37 -7.80
N PRO A 27 -7.16 -0.46 -8.72
CA PRO A 27 -6.48 -0.78 -9.97
C PRO A 27 -6.11 0.46 -10.79
N GLY A 28 -4.84 0.55 -11.20
CA GLY A 28 -4.34 1.66 -12.01
C GLY A 28 -2.90 1.47 -12.45
N THR A 29 -2.67 1.37 -13.75
CA THR A 29 -1.32 1.34 -14.34
C THR A 29 -0.61 2.67 -14.05
N PRO A 30 0.69 2.67 -13.69
CA PRO A 30 1.62 1.53 -13.62
C PRO A 30 1.81 0.93 -12.21
N SER A 31 0.87 1.11 -11.28
CA SER A 31 1.01 0.66 -9.88
C SER A 31 0.35 -0.68 -9.55
N THR A 32 -0.48 -1.22 -10.46
CA THR A 32 -1.24 -2.47 -10.26
C THR A 32 -0.32 -3.64 -9.87
N GLU A 33 0.80 -3.80 -10.56
CA GLU A 33 1.70 -4.94 -10.39
C GLU A 33 2.40 -4.94 -9.02
N ILE A 34 2.45 -3.81 -8.31
CA ILE A 34 2.94 -3.77 -6.93
C ILE A 34 2.00 -4.59 -6.03
N THR A 35 0.69 -4.37 -6.16
CA THR A 35 -0.34 -5.05 -5.36
C THR A 35 -0.41 -6.52 -5.73
N GLU A 36 -0.41 -6.85 -7.02
CA GLU A 36 -0.40 -8.23 -7.48
C GLU A 36 0.86 -8.99 -7.03
N THR A 37 1.99 -8.30 -6.91
CA THR A 37 3.23 -8.91 -6.43
C THR A 37 3.24 -9.07 -4.92
N ILE A 38 2.79 -8.08 -4.15
CA ILE A 38 2.79 -8.17 -2.69
C ILE A 38 1.74 -9.18 -2.17
N ALA A 39 0.64 -9.37 -2.90
CA ALA A 39 -0.37 -10.39 -2.62
C ALA A 39 0.15 -11.83 -2.69
N LYS A 40 1.37 -12.06 -3.21
CA LYS A 40 2.02 -13.38 -3.25
C LYS A 40 2.76 -13.73 -1.96
N TYR A 41 2.86 -12.82 -0.99
CA TYR A 41 3.42 -13.10 0.32
C TYR A 41 2.27 -13.41 1.29
N ASP A 42 2.23 -14.63 1.82
CA ASP A 42 1.14 -15.12 2.67
C ASP A 42 0.99 -14.33 3.99
N GLU A 43 2.07 -13.65 4.42
CA GLU A 43 2.10 -12.83 5.63
C GLU A 43 1.52 -11.41 5.43
N VAL A 44 1.17 -11.04 4.19
CA VAL A 44 0.59 -9.74 3.85
C VAL A 44 -0.87 -9.94 3.44
N TYR A 45 -1.79 -9.34 4.19
CA TYR A 45 -3.15 -9.19 3.72
C TYR A 45 -3.17 -8.15 2.60
N ALA A 46 -3.60 -8.54 1.39
CA ALA A 46 -3.69 -7.67 0.23
C ALA A 46 -5.13 -7.63 -0.30
N GLU A 47 -5.63 -6.44 -0.59
CA GLU A 47 -6.99 -6.24 -1.10
C GLU A 47 -7.06 -5.22 -2.24
N TRP A 48 -8.13 -5.34 -3.03
CA TRP A 48 -8.56 -4.28 -3.93
C TRP A 48 -9.68 -3.48 -3.27
N ALA A 49 -9.44 -2.18 -3.07
CA ALA A 49 -10.42 -1.23 -2.57
C ALA A 49 -11.33 -0.72 -3.69
N PRO A 50 -12.53 -0.20 -3.36
CA PRO A 50 -13.43 0.42 -4.33
C PRO A 50 -12.90 1.70 -5.00
N ASN A 51 -11.97 2.42 -4.36
CA ASN A 51 -11.28 3.60 -4.88
C ASN A 51 -10.05 3.93 -4.03
N GLU A 52 -9.25 4.92 -4.44
CA GLU A 52 -8.02 5.33 -3.77
C GLU A 52 -8.26 5.89 -2.36
N LYS A 53 -9.37 6.60 -2.14
CA LYS A 53 -9.72 7.12 -0.81
C LYS A 53 -9.89 5.97 0.17
N VAL A 54 -10.69 4.96 -0.19
CA VAL A 54 -10.92 3.78 0.65
C VAL A 54 -9.63 2.99 0.83
N ALA A 55 -8.78 2.88 -0.20
CA ALA A 55 -7.49 2.20 -0.07
C ALA A 55 -6.60 2.83 1.02
N VAL A 56 -6.51 4.16 1.05
CA VAL A 56 -5.73 4.88 2.08
C VAL A 56 -6.40 4.77 3.45
N GLU A 57 -7.72 4.87 3.55
CA GLU A 57 -8.43 4.74 4.83
C GLU A 57 -8.28 3.34 5.44
N SER A 58 -8.38 2.28 4.63
CA SER A 58 -8.12 0.90 5.06
C SER A 58 -6.69 0.73 5.57
N ALA A 59 -5.70 1.22 4.81
CA ALA A 59 -4.29 1.13 5.20
C ALA A 59 -3.98 1.96 6.46
N LEU A 60 -4.59 3.13 6.63
CA LEU A 60 -4.51 3.93 7.85
C LEU A 60 -5.12 3.21 9.05
N GLY A 61 -6.26 2.54 8.88
CA GLY A 61 -6.86 1.70 9.92
C GLY A 61 -5.89 0.63 10.42
N ALA A 62 -5.23 -0.07 9.50
CA ALA A 62 -4.18 -1.04 9.84
C ALA A 62 -2.98 -0.38 10.54
N CYS A 63 -2.56 0.81 10.08
CA CYS A 63 -1.49 1.59 10.72
C CYS A 63 -1.81 2.00 12.15
N PHE A 64 -3.04 2.40 12.43
CA PHE A 64 -3.48 2.76 13.77
C PHE A 64 -3.52 1.55 14.71
N ALA A 65 -3.87 0.38 14.18
CA ALA A 65 -3.76 -0.90 14.89
C ALA A 65 -2.32 -1.39 15.08
N GLY A 66 -1.31 -0.66 14.57
CA GLY A 66 0.11 -0.93 14.76
C GLY A 66 0.78 -1.77 13.68
N ALA A 67 0.06 -2.15 12.62
CA ALA A 67 0.66 -2.83 11.48
C ALA A 67 1.37 -1.82 10.56
N ARG A 68 2.50 -2.20 9.96
CA ARG A 68 3.00 -1.47 8.80
C ARG A 68 2.09 -1.77 7.62
N ALA A 69 1.53 -0.73 7.00
CA ALA A 69 0.60 -0.86 5.90
C ALA A 69 1.10 -0.11 4.65
N PHE A 70 0.42 -0.34 3.52
CA PHE A 70 0.72 0.28 2.25
C PHE A 70 -0.57 0.55 1.47
N ALA A 71 -0.64 1.71 0.83
CA ALA A 71 -1.67 2.02 -0.16
C ALA A 71 -1.06 2.33 -1.53
N ALA A 72 -1.50 1.64 -2.58
CA ALA A 72 -0.95 1.81 -3.93
C ALA A 72 -1.86 2.65 -4.83
N MET A 73 -1.29 3.65 -5.51
CA MET A 73 -1.93 4.43 -6.59
C MET A 73 -0.88 5.22 -7.39
N LYS A 74 -1.24 5.65 -8.60
CA LYS A 74 -0.48 6.69 -9.34
C LYS A 74 -0.81 8.09 -8.81
N HIS A 75 -0.01 9.09 -9.20
CA HIS A 75 -0.13 10.47 -8.70
C HIS A 75 -1.55 11.07 -8.78
N VAL A 76 -2.32 10.86 -9.86
CA VAL A 76 -3.68 11.41 -9.93
C VAL A 76 -4.66 10.74 -8.96
N GLY A 77 -4.42 9.48 -8.59
CA GLY A 77 -5.20 8.77 -7.57
C GLY A 77 -4.97 9.37 -6.18
N LEU A 78 -3.78 9.95 -5.95
CA LEU A 78 -3.49 10.69 -4.73
C LEU A 78 -4.40 11.91 -4.56
N ASN A 79 -4.87 12.52 -5.65
CA ASN A 79 -5.85 13.61 -5.57
C ASN A 79 -7.19 13.12 -5.00
N VAL A 80 -7.59 11.88 -5.33
CA VAL A 80 -8.81 11.25 -4.79
C VAL A 80 -8.63 10.90 -3.30
N ALA A 81 -7.43 10.47 -2.92
CA ALA A 81 -7.08 10.13 -1.55
C ALA A 81 -6.51 11.29 -0.72
N ALA A 82 -6.59 12.54 -1.20
CA ALA A 82 -5.96 13.69 -0.55
C ALA A 82 -6.53 13.96 0.84
N ASP A 83 -7.85 13.83 1.00
CA ASP A 83 -8.55 14.03 2.27
C ASP A 83 -8.03 13.12 3.40
N PRO A 84 -8.01 11.78 3.25
CA PRO A 84 -7.44 10.91 4.29
C PRO A 84 -5.92 11.06 4.42
N LEU A 85 -5.18 11.31 3.34
CA LEU A 85 -3.72 11.51 3.41
C LEU A 85 -3.35 12.75 4.24
N TYR A 86 -4.00 13.88 3.98
CA TYR A 86 -3.72 15.12 4.72
C TYR A 86 -4.19 15.04 6.16
N THR A 87 -5.32 14.35 6.40
CA THR A 87 -5.79 14.06 7.76
C THR A 87 -4.75 13.24 8.54
N ALA A 88 -4.13 12.24 7.90
CA ALA A 88 -3.11 11.41 8.53
C ALA A 88 -1.88 12.20 9.04
N ALA A 89 -1.55 13.32 8.40
CA ALA A 89 -0.46 14.20 8.85
C ALA A 89 -0.74 14.83 10.23
N TYR A 90 -2.01 15.02 10.59
CA TYR A 90 -2.42 15.54 11.90
C TYR A 90 -2.54 14.42 12.95
N THR A 91 -3.04 13.25 12.54
CA THR A 91 -3.27 12.13 13.47
C THR A 91 -2.00 11.34 13.79
N GLY A 92 -1.00 11.37 12.89
CA GLY A 92 0.14 10.46 12.92
C GLY A 92 -0.28 9.02 12.59
N VAL A 93 0.66 8.08 12.74
CA VAL A 93 0.47 6.63 12.55
C VAL A 93 1.28 5.83 13.58
N ASN A 94 0.84 4.61 13.95
CA ASN A 94 1.55 3.77 14.91
C ASN A 94 2.50 2.76 14.24
N GLY A 95 2.08 2.07 13.18
CA GLY A 95 2.85 1.00 12.52
C GLY A 95 3.67 1.42 11.28
N GLY A 96 3.35 2.57 10.69
CA GLY A 96 3.96 3.11 9.46
C GLY A 96 3.10 2.85 8.23
N LEU A 97 2.85 3.92 7.46
CA LEU A 97 2.12 3.94 6.19
C LEU A 97 3.08 4.18 5.01
#